data_AF-A0A7K2QFN1-F1
#
_entry.id   AF-A0A7K2QFN1-F1
#
_cell.length_a   1.000
_cell.length_b   1.000
_cell.length_c   1.000
_cell.angle_alpha   90.00
_cell.angle_beta   90.00
_cell.angle_gamma   90.00
#
_symmetry.space_group_name_H-M   'P 1'
#
loop_
_entity.id
_entity.type
_entity.pdbx_description
1 polymer ?
#
loop_
_entity_poly.entity_id
_entity_poly.type
_entity_poly.pdbx_seq_one_letter_code
_entity_poly.pdbx_strand_id
1 'polypeptide(L)'
;MSSHTTPGGPADGPAAAGPRRRLIRELLLVAGLFAVYKAGRMLSTDRTDEAFRNAGRIWDAERALHLPGEGAIQRLLLHGDGDALVHTANTYYAAVHFPATALFLIWLYVRRPGHYLWARRVLAVLTGAALVLHLTFPLAPPRMLGAAHLVDTAQVYGPSV
;
A
#
# COMPACT_ATOMS: atom_id res chain seq x y z
N MET A 1 47.25 17.77 -51.86
CA MET A 1 45.81 17.66 -51.55
C MET A 1 45.68 17.31 -50.08
N SER A 2 45.47 18.32 -49.25
CA SER A 2 45.35 18.19 -47.80
C SER A 2 43.89 17.92 -47.43
N SER A 3 43.60 16.74 -46.91
CA SER A 3 42.26 16.40 -46.41
C SER A 3 42.14 16.91 -44.96
N HIS A 4 41.35 17.96 -44.79
CA HIS A 4 40.95 18.49 -43.49
C HIS A 4 40.15 17.43 -42.71
N THR A 5 40.64 17.04 -41.53
CA THR A 5 39.84 16.33 -40.52
C THR A 5 39.16 17.38 -39.65
N THR A 6 37.84 17.52 -39.79
CA THR A 6 37.00 18.29 -38.87
C THR A 6 36.71 17.43 -37.62
N PRO A 7 37.11 17.82 -36.40
CA PRO A 7 36.59 17.18 -35.21
C PRO A 7 35.19 17.74 -34.92
N GLY A 8 34.17 16.91 -35.11
CA GLY A 8 32.81 17.20 -34.64
C GLY A 8 32.82 17.35 -33.12
N GLY A 9 32.29 18.48 -32.64
CA GLY A 9 32.26 18.89 -31.24
C GLY A 9 31.57 17.89 -30.31
N PRO A 10 31.78 18.04 -28.99
CA PRO A 10 31.20 17.15 -28.00
C PRO A 10 29.68 17.16 -28.13
N ALA A 11 29.11 15.98 -28.35
CA ALA A 11 27.68 15.77 -28.21
C ALA A 11 27.31 16.10 -26.76
N ASP A 12 26.63 17.23 -26.56
CA ASP A 12 25.95 17.59 -25.32
C ASP A 12 24.85 16.56 -25.04
N GLY A 13 25.26 15.43 -24.47
CA GLY A 13 24.34 14.48 -23.87
C GLY A 13 23.59 15.17 -22.73
N PRO A 14 22.28 14.93 -22.55
CA PRO A 14 21.48 15.60 -21.53
C PRO A 14 22.15 15.44 -20.17
N ALA A 15 22.61 16.57 -19.61
CA ALA A 15 23.34 16.66 -18.36
C ALA A 15 22.69 15.77 -17.30
N ALA A 16 23.44 14.77 -16.85
CA ALA A 16 23.04 13.87 -15.78
C ALA A 16 22.70 14.71 -14.54
N ALA A 17 21.40 14.96 -14.33
CA ALA A 17 20.92 15.74 -13.20
C ALA A 17 21.52 15.18 -11.90
N GLY A 18 22.28 16.02 -11.19
CA GLY A 18 23.13 15.59 -10.07
C GLY A 18 22.36 14.89 -8.94
N PRO A 19 23.05 14.06 -8.12
CA PRO A 19 22.44 13.22 -7.09
C PRO A 19 21.58 14.00 -6.08
N ARG A 20 21.94 15.25 -5.75
CA ARG A 20 21.10 16.14 -4.92
C ARG A 20 19.72 16.43 -5.52
N ARG A 21 19.63 16.63 -6.83
CA ARG A 21 18.35 16.95 -7.52
C ARG A 21 17.43 15.74 -7.59
N ARG A 22 17.99 14.53 -7.67
CA ARG A 22 17.25 13.26 -7.55
C ARG A 22 16.72 13.06 -6.13
N LEU A 23 17.54 13.28 -5.11
CA LEU A 23 17.12 13.16 -3.71
C LEU A 23 16.00 14.14 -3.35
N ILE A 24 16.12 15.41 -3.76
CA ILE A 24 15.07 16.41 -3.53
C ILE A 24 13.76 16.01 -4.20
N ARG A 25 13.81 15.48 -5.43
CA ARG A 25 12.61 14.97 -6.11
C ARG A 25 11.99 13.79 -5.38
N GLU A 26 12.79 12.91 -4.79
CA GLU A 26 12.28 11.78 -4.01
C GLU A 26 11.65 12.25 -2.70
N LEU A 27 12.31 13.14 -1.96
CA LEU A 27 11.78 13.74 -0.74
C LEU A 27 10.48 14.50 -1.00
N LEU A 28 10.40 15.29 -2.08
CA LEU A 28 9.17 15.99 -2.45
C LEU A 28 8.03 15.04 -2.82
N LEU A 29 8.33 13.91 -3.44
CA LEU A 29 7.32 12.89 -3.75
C LEU A 29 6.85 12.16 -2.48
N VAL A 30 7.75 11.83 -1.56
CA VAL A 30 7.39 11.25 -0.25
C VAL A 30 6.57 12.24 0.56
N ALA A 31 7.00 13.50 0.65
CA ALA A 31 6.29 14.55 1.36
C ALA A 31 4.91 14.83 0.75
N GLY A 32 4.82 14.88 -0.59
CA GLY A 32 3.55 15.03 -1.29
C GLY A 32 2.61 13.86 -1.04
N LEU A 33 3.11 12.62 -1.13
CA LEU A 33 2.31 11.43 -0.84
C LEU A 33 1.85 11.41 0.63
N PHE A 34 2.71 11.83 1.56
CA PHE A 34 2.39 11.93 2.97
C PHE A 34 1.34 13.02 3.26
N ALA A 35 1.44 14.18 2.62
CA ALA A 35 0.45 15.24 2.72
C ALA A 35 -0.92 14.79 2.20
N VAL A 36 -0.94 14.10 1.06
CA VAL A 36 -2.16 13.52 0.46
C VAL A 36 -2.76 12.46 1.37
N TYR A 37 -1.95 11.55 1.95
CA TYR A 37 -2.40 10.59 2.95
C TYR A 37 -3.00 11.29 4.18
N LYS A 38 -2.32 12.30 4.72
CA LYS A 38 -2.79 13.04 5.91
C LYS A 38 -4.10 13.78 5.65
N ALA A 39 -4.21 14.44 4.49
CA ALA A 39 -5.44 15.10 4.06
C ALA A 39 -6.58 14.09 3.91
N GLY A 40 -6.33 12.96 3.25
CA GLY A 40 -7.33 11.90 3.09
C GLY A 40 -7.79 11.33 4.43
N ARG A 41 -6.88 11.10 5.37
CA ARG A 41 -7.22 10.64 6.72
C ARG A 41 -8.12 11.65 7.44
N MET A 42 -7.82 12.95 7.32
CA MET A 42 -8.63 14.03 7.91
C MET A 42 -10.07 14.00 7.35
N LEU A 43 -10.21 13.91 6.02
CA LEU A 43 -11.49 13.83 5.32
C LEU A 43 -12.30 12.55 5.67
N SER A 44 -11.61 11.45 5.97
CA SER A 44 -12.27 10.18 6.31
C SER A 44 -12.74 10.12 7.76
N THR A 45 -12.19 10.93 8.66
CA THR A 45 -12.47 10.84 10.10
C THR A 45 -13.94 11.22 10.42
N ASP A 46 -14.50 12.17 9.67
CA ASP A 46 -15.89 12.62 9.83
C ASP A 46 -16.93 11.71 9.13
N ARG A 47 -16.51 10.63 8.45
CA ARG A 47 -17.40 9.76 7.66
C ARG A 47 -17.60 8.35 8.24
N THR A 48 -17.31 8.18 9.52
CA THR A 48 -17.40 6.88 10.20
C THR A 48 -18.81 6.28 10.10
N ASP A 49 -19.87 7.07 10.31
CA ASP A 49 -21.26 6.58 10.21
C ASP A 49 -21.63 6.15 8.78
N GLU A 50 -21.11 6.84 7.77
CA GLU A 50 -21.30 6.46 6.36
C GLU A 50 -20.58 5.13 6.06
N ALA A 51 -19.40 4.94 6.63
CA ALA A 51 -18.63 3.70 6.50
C ALA A 51 -19.39 2.47 7.02
N PHE A 52 -20.07 2.60 8.16
CA PHE A 52 -20.89 1.54 8.74
C PHE A 52 -22.14 1.25 7.90
N ARG A 53 -22.80 2.29 7.36
CA ARG A 53 -23.96 2.09 6.46
C ARG A 53 -23.56 1.37 5.17
N ASN A 54 -22.44 1.75 4.56
CA ASN A 54 -21.92 1.10 3.36
C ASN A 54 -21.54 -0.37 3.64
N ALA A 55 -20.96 -0.64 4.82
CA ALA A 55 -20.64 -1.99 5.25
C ALA A 55 -21.89 -2.86 5.41
N GLY A 56 -22.97 -2.33 6.01
CA GLY A 56 -24.26 -3.02 6.07
C GLY A 56 -24.83 -3.34 4.69
N ARG A 57 -24.81 -2.38 3.75
CA ARG A 57 -25.29 -2.60 2.37
C ARG A 57 -24.52 -3.70 1.65
N ILE A 58 -23.20 -3.72 1.78
CA ILE A 58 -22.37 -4.78 1.19
C ILE A 58 -22.67 -6.12 1.85
N TRP A 59 -22.76 -6.15 3.18
CA TRP A 59 -23.09 -7.36 3.93
C TRP A 59 -24.43 -7.97 3.47
N ASP A 60 -25.47 -7.15 3.34
CA ASP A 60 -26.79 -7.60 2.89
C ASP A 60 -26.75 -8.08 1.44
N ALA A 61 -26.03 -7.37 0.56
CA ALA A 61 -25.85 -7.77 -0.84
C ALA A 61 -25.11 -9.10 -0.98
N GLU A 62 -24.04 -9.34 -0.20
CA GLU A 62 -23.33 -10.61 -0.20
C GLU A 62 -24.24 -11.76 0.26
N ARG A 63 -25.16 -11.52 1.19
CA ARG A 63 -26.05 -12.55 1.75
C ARG A 63 -27.21 -12.82 0.81
N ALA A 64 -27.71 -11.80 0.12
CA ALA A 64 -28.63 -11.97 -1.00
C ALA A 64 -28.00 -12.82 -2.13
N LEU A 65 -26.72 -12.62 -2.41
CA LEU A 65 -25.96 -13.38 -3.41
C LEU A 65 -25.41 -14.73 -2.91
N HIS A 66 -25.70 -15.10 -1.65
CA HIS A 66 -25.22 -16.34 -1.02
C HIS A 66 -23.69 -16.52 -1.09
N LEU A 67 -22.93 -15.42 -1.07
CA LEU A 67 -21.48 -15.48 -1.06
C LEU A 67 -20.97 -15.99 0.29
N PRO A 68 -19.93 -16.85 0.29
CA PRO A 68 -19.35 -17.35 1.53
C PRO A 68 -18.73 -16.19 2.32
N GLY A 69 -19.15 -16.04 3.57
CA GLY A 69 -18.62 -15.01 4.46
C GLY A 69 -17.22 -15.35 4.97
N GLU A 70 -16.39 -14.31 5.17
CA GLU A 70 -15.02 -14.41 5.72
C GLU A 70 -14.96 -15.21 7.03
N GLY A 71 -16.06 -15.23 7.81
CA GLY A 71 -16.15 -15.96 9.07
C GLY A 71 -16.04 -17.48 8.93
N ALA A 72 -16.41 -18.07 7.79
CA ALA A 72 -16.21 -19.50 7.57
C ALA A 72 -14.72 -19.83 7.44
N ILE A 73 -14.00 -19.01 6.68
CA ILE A 73 -12.54 -19.14 6.47
C ILE A 73 -11.81 -18.85 7.79
N GLN A 74 -12.20 -17.78 8.49
CA GLN A 74 -11.60 -17.41 9.76
C GLN A 74 -11.83 -18.49 10.83
N ARG A 75 -13.03 -19.06 10.95
CA ARG A 75 -13.26 -20.18 11.87
C ARG A 75 -12.41 -21.39 11.50
N LEU A 76 -12.30 -21.74 10.21
CA LEU A 76 -11.46 -22.85 9.76
C LEU A 76 -9.98 -22.63 10.13
N LEU A 77 -9.47 -21.42 9.91
CA LEU A 77 -8.09 -21.04 10.23
C LEU A 77 -7.82 -20.98 11.74
N LEU A 78 -8.84 -20.69 12.55
CA LEU A 78 -8.76 -20.65 14.01
C LEU A 78 -9.13 -22.00 14.69
N HIS A 79 -9.55 -23.02 13.94
CA HIS A 79 -9.81 -24.34 14.51
C HIS A 79 -8.49 -25.09 14.75
N GLY A 80 -8.25 -25.56 15.99
CA GLY A 80 -7.07 -26.37 16.35
C GLY A 80 -5.83 -25.53 16.66
N ASP A 81 -4.64 -25.95 16.17
CA ASP A 81 -3.34 -25.26 16.36
C ASP A 81 -3.20 -23.95 15.57
N GLY A 82 -4.32 -23.37 15.12
CA GLY A 82 -4.40 -22.17 14.28
C GLY A 82 -3.83 -20.91 14.93
N ASP A 83 -3.76 -20.87 16.27
CA ASP A 83 -3.19 -19.76 17.02
C ASP A 83 -1.73 -19.48 16.61
N ALA A 84 -0.92 -20.53 16.39
CA ALA A 84 0.47 -20.38 15.95
C ALA A 84 0.56 -19.79 14.52
N LEU A 85 -0.36 -20.16 13.63
CA LEU A 85 -0.44 -19.63 12.27
C LEU A 85 -0.84 -18.17 12.25
N VAL A 86 -1.85 -17.79 13.05
CA VAL A 86 -2.31 -16.39 13.16
C VAL A 86 -1.24 -15.51 13.79
N HIS A 87 -0.59 -15.97 14.88
CA HIS A 87 0.54 -15.25 15.49
C HIS A 87 1.70 -15.06 14.50
N THR A 88 2.04 -16.10 13.72
CA THR A 88 3.11 -16.01 12.71
C THR A 88 2.72 -15.04 11.60
N ALA A 89 1.48 -15.10 11.11
CA ALA A 89 0.99 -14.19 10.08
C ALA A 89 0.99 -12.73 10.55
N ASN A 90 0.51 -12.47 11.76
CA ASN A 90 0.52 -11.15 12.39
C ASN A 90 1.96 -10.64 12.59
N THR A 91 2.85 -11.49 13.05
CA THR A 91 4.28 -11.14 13.27
C THR A 91 4.98 -10.86 11.94
N TYR A 92 4.73 -11.68 10.92
CA TYR A 92 5.26 -11.45 9.57
C TYR A 92 4.76 -10.12 9.01
N TYR A 93 3.48 -9.82 9.17
CA TYR A 93 2.90 -8.56 8.71
C TYR A 93 3.53 -7.36 9.43
N ALA A 94 3.66 -7.41 10.76
CA ALA A 94 4.22 -6.32 11.55
C ALA A 94 5.72 -6.13 11.33
N ALA A 95 6.51 -7.21 11.33
CA ALA A 95 7.96 -7.15 11.37
C ALA A 95 8.64 -7.29 10.00
N VAL A 96 8.00 -7.95 9.03
CA VAL A 96 8.66 -8.31 7.76
C VAL A 96 8.09 -7.54 6.59
N HIS A 97 6.78 -7.34 6.51
CA HIS A 97 6.14 -6.78 5.32
C HIS A 97 6.69 -5.39 4.93
N PHE A 98 6.72 -4.44 5.88
CA PHE A 98 7.22 -3.10 5.61
C PHE A 98 8.75 -3.06 5.43
N PRO A 99 9.56 -3.69 6.32
CA PRO A 99 11.01 -3.69 6.13
C PRO A 99 11.46 -4.39 4.85
N ALA A 100 10.85 -5.52 4.49
CA ALA A 100 11.16 -6.23 3.25
C ALA A 100 10.84 -5.39 2.01
N THR A 101 9.69 -4.70 2.01
CA THR A 101 9.33 -3.78 0.91
C THR A 101 10.34 -2.64 0.78
N ALA A 102 10.75 -2.04 1.90
CA ALA A 102 11.77 -0.98 1.90
C ALA A 102 13.13 -1.48 1.38
N LEU A 103 13.60 -2.63 1.88
CA LEU A 103 14.84 -3.25 1.44
C LEU A 103 14.82 -3.60 -0.05
N PHE A 104 13.69 -4.13 -0.55
CA PHE A 104 13.51 -4.43 -1.96
C PHE A 104 13.62 -3.17 -2.83
N LEU A 105 12.99 -2.07 -2.43
CA LEU A 105 13.09 -0.80 -3.16
C LEU A 105 14.50 -0.22 -3.14
N ILE A 106 15.20 -0.28 -2.00
CA ILE A 106 16.60 0.14 -1.87
C ILE A 106 17.50 -0.69 -2.79
N TRP A 107 17.32 -2.01 -2.79
CA TRP A 107 18.06 -2.91 -3.68
C TRP A 107 17.82 -2.58 -5.15
N LEU A 108 16.56 -2.31 -5.52
CA LEU A 108 16.18 -1.94 -6.88
C LEU A 108 16.79 -0.59 -7.29
N TYR A 109 16.83 0.38 -6.37
CA TYR A 109 17.45 1.69 -6.58
C TYR A 109 18.95 1.56 -6.84
N VAL A 110 19.67 0.76 -6.04
CA VAL A 110 21.13 0.60 -6.14
C VAL A 110 21.54 -0.24 -7.34
N ARG A 111 20.88 -1.39 -7.58
CA ARG A 111 21.31 -2.34 -8.61
C ARG A 111 20.61 -2.17 -9.96
N ARG A 112 19.38 -1.66 -10.01
CA ARG A 112 18.52 -1.68 -11.21
C ARG A 112 17.64 -0.41 -11.31
N PRO A 113 18.24 0.79 -11.44
CA PRO A 113 17.51 2.07 -11.38
C PRO A 113 16.40 2.22 -12.43
N GLY A 114 16.51 1.53 -13.58
CA GLY A 114 15.43 1.50 -14.59
C GLY A 114 14.15 0.82 -14.08
N HIS A 115 14.28 -0.29 -13.36
CA HIS A 115 13.14 -1.01 -12.78
C HIS A 115 12.58 -0.29 -11.55
N TYR A 116 13.43 0.42 -10.81
CA TYR A 116 13.02 1.22 -9.65
C TYR A 116 11.96 2.27 -10.03
N LEU A 117 12.14 2.97 -11.15
CA LEU A 117 11.17 3.97 -11.61
C LEU A 117 9.81 3.36 -11.93
N TRP A 118 9.79 2.16 -12.52
CA TRP A 118 8.54 1.45 -12.81
C TRP A 118 7.86 0.97 -11.52
N ALA A 119 8.58 0.26 -10.66
CA ALA A 119 8.05 -0.24 -9.38
C ALA A 119 7.52 0.89 -8.50
N ARG A 120 8.23 2.02 -8.45
CA ARG A 120 7.80 3.22 -7.72
C ARG A 120 6.50 3.80 -8.28
N ARG A 121 6.35 3.88 -9.60
CA ARG A 121 5.11 4.36 -10.23
C ARG A 121 3.94 3.43 -9.92
N VAL A 122 4.15 2.13 -10.00
CA VAL A 122 3.14 1.13 -9.65
C VAL A 122 2.71 1.29 -8.19
N LEU A 123 3.66 1.40 -7.25
CA LEU A 123 3.35 1.65 -5.84
C LEU A 123 2.57 2.95 -5.65
N ALA A 124 3.03 4.06 -6.26
CA ALA A 124 2.35 5.35 -6.13
C ALA A 124 0.92 5.32 -6.69
N VAL A 125 0.71 4.66 -7.84
CA VAL A 125 -0.62 4.51 -8.46
C VAL A 125 -1.51 3.61 -7.60
N LEU A 126 -1.01 2.47 -7.11
CA LEU A 126 -1.79 1.57 -6.26
C LEU A 126 -2.17 2.24 -4.94
N THR A 127 -1.22 2.89 -4.26
CA THR A 127 -1.50 3.62 -3.01
C THR A 127 -2.45 4.79 -3.25
N GLY A 128 -2.28 5.53 -4.35
CA GLY A 128 -3.18 6.63 -4.71
C GLY A 128 -4.59 6.15 -5.04
N ALA A 129 -4.73 5.07 -5.82
CA ALA A 129 -6.01 4.46 -6.14
C ALA A 129 -6.72 3.92 -4.89
N ALA A 130 -5.99 3.24 -4.00
CA ALA A 130 -6.51 2.78 -2.72
C ALA A 130 -7.02 3.94 -1.87
N LEU A 131 -6.30 5.07 -1.84
CA LEU A 131 -6.73 6.26 -1.13
C LEU A 131 -7.99 6.87 -1.74
N VAL A 132 -8.04 7.01 -3.07
CA VAL A 132 -9.24 7.52 -3.77
C VAL A 132 -10.45 6.65 -3.45
N LEU A 133 -10.30 5.33 -3.57
CA LEU A 133 -11.36 4.37 -3.24
C LEU A 133 -11.84 4.58 -1.79
N HIS A 134 -10.91 4.65 -0.84
CA HIS A 134 -11.24 4.85 0.58
C HIS A 134 -11.98 6.16 0.85
N LEU A 135 -11.65 7.23 0.11
CA LEU A 135 -12.31 8.52 0.22
C LEU A 135 -13.69 8.55 -0.44
N THR A 136 -13.84 7.88 -1.59
CA THR A 136 -15.11 7.84 -2.34
C THR A 136 -16.11 6.84 -1.76
N PHE A 137 -15.60 5.77 -1.16
CA PHE A 137 -16.38 4.69 -0.62
C PHE A 137 -15.81 4.28 0.73
N PRO A 138 -16.05 5.08 1.79
CA PRO A 138 -15.65 4.69 3.13
C PRO A 138 -16.40 3.41 3.47
N LEU A 139 -15.66 2.41 3.94
CA LEU A 139 -16.19 1.08 4.24
C LEU A 139 -15.65 0.62 5.58
N ALA A 140 -16.55 0.41 6.54
CA ALA A 140 -16.17 -0.18 7.81
C ALA A 140 -15.81 -1.66 7.58
N PRO A 141 -14.71 -2.15 8.16
CA PRO A 141 -14.32 -3.54 8.00
C PRO A 141 -15.36 -4.46 8.66
N PRO A 142 -15.61 -5.66 8.09
CA PRO A 142 -16.67 -6.55 8.56
C PRO A 142 -16.51 -6.97 10.01
N ARG A 143 -15.27 -7.05 10.53
CA ARG A 143 -15.01 -7.33 11.96
C ARG A 143 -15.58 -6.32 12.95
N MET A 144 -15.89 -5.10 12.50
CA MET A 144 -16.56 -4.09 13.31
C MET A 144 -18.08 -4.17 13.23
N LEU A 145 -18.64 -5.00 12.34
CA LEU A 145 -20.07 -5.27 12.28
C LEU A 145 -20.42 -6.38 13.27
N GLY A 146 -21.25 -6.08 14.26
CA GLY A 146 -21.72 -7.09 15.23
C GLY A 146 -22.39 -8.30 14.55
N ALA A 147 -23.06 -8.08 13.41
CA ALA A 147 -23.70 -9.13 12.62
C ALA A 147 -22.71 -10.11 11.95
N ALA A 148 -21.43 -9.73 11.82
CA ALA A 148 -20.42 -10.54 11.14
C ALA A 148 -19.78 -11.60 12.02
N HIS A 149 -19.88 -11.45 13.36
CA HIS A 149 -19.30 -12.37 14.35
C HIS A 149 -17.81 -12.73 14.07
N LEU A 150 -17.04 -11.79 13.52
CA LEU A 150 -15.60 -11.98 13.26
C LEU A 150 -14.78 -11.52 14.46
N VAL A 151 -13.73 -12.26 14.77
CA VAL A 151 -12.75 -11.89 15.82
C VAL A 151 -11.73 -10.93 15.22
N ASP A 152 -11.40 -9.86 15.94
CA ASP A 152 -10.27 -8.99 15.58
C ASP A 152 -8.96 -9.67 15.99
N THR A 153 -8.38 -10.43 15.07
CA THR A 153 -7.17 -11.21 15.33
C THR A 153 -5.93 -10.34 15.56
N ALA A 154 -5.93 -9.08 15.13
CA ALA A 154 -4.84 -8.15 15.38
C ALA A 154 -4.88 -7.63 16.82
N GLN A 155 -6.07 -7.38 17.37
CA GLN A 155 -6.25 -7.02 18.79
C GLN A 155 -6.01 -8.21 19.73
N VAL A 156 -6.44 -9.42 19.34
CA VAL A 156 -6.39 -10.60 20.22
C VAL A 156 -5.05 -11.34 20.14
N TYR A 157 -4.41 -11.42 18.96
CA TYR A 157 -3.25 -12.28 18.71
C TYR A 157 -2.03 -11.55 18.12
N GLY A 158 -1.97 -10.22 18.13
CA GLY A 158 -0.82 -9.46 17.62
C GLY A 158 -0.33 -8.41 18.61
N PRO A 159 0.92 -7.92 18.50
CA PRO A 159 1.29 -6.70 19.18
C PRO A 159 0.44 -5.58 18.57
N SER A 160 -0.37 -4.91 19.39
CA SER A 160 -1.13 -3.74 18.98
C SER A 160 -0.16 -2.60 18.65
N VAL A 161 -0.01 -2.29 17.36
CA VAL A 161 0.70 -1.10 16.84
C VAL A 161 -0.27 -0.12 16.22
#